data_AF-A0A7S3CPF9-F1
#
_entry.id   AF-A0A7S3CPF9-F1
#
_cell.length_a   1.000
_cell.length_b   1.000
_cell.length_c   1.000
_cell.angle_alpha   90.00
_cell.angle_beta   90.00
_cell.angle_gamma   90.00
#
_symmetry.space_group_name_H-M   'P 1'
#
loop_
_entity.id
_entity.type
_entity.pdbx_description
1 polymer ?
#
loop_
_entity_poly.entity_id
_entity_poly.type
_entity_poly.pdbx_seq_one_letter_code
_entity_poly.pdbx_strand_id
1 'polypeptide(L)'
;DRSYLLRAPKWARKGVSDEDIQVVRLVKTASLKDSYQIEYTVKNSKVEKYLFSLVSLGFNGMYNRLYTITAQCPEAQAAEYRPLFEAVFKSFKFPATKYQ
;
A
#
# COMPACT_ATOMS: atom_id res chain seq x y z
N ASP A 1 6.53 -5.38 -8.54
CA ASP A 1 5.68 -6.50 -8.95
C ASP A 1 6.25 -7.11 -10.23
N ARG A 2 5.98 -8.39 -10.54
CA ARG A 2 6.42 -9.03 -11.80
C ARG A 2 5.30 -9.11 -12.84
N SER A 3 4.25 -8.31 -12.66
CA SER A 3 3.07 -8.26 -13.53
C SER A 3 3.41 -7.96 -14.99
N TYR A 4 4.50 -7.23 -15.25
CA TYR A 4 4.98 -6.97 -16.62
C TYR A 4 5.29 -8.25 -17.40
N LEU A 5 5.64 -9.35 -16.73
CA LEU A 5 5.84 -10.65 -17.37
C LEU A 5 4.54 -11.16 -18.01
N LEU A 6 3.38 -10.78 -17.48
CA LEU A 6 2.07 -11.11 -18.07
C LEU A 6 1.83 -10.42 -19.43
N ARG A 7 2.59 -9.37 -19.77
CA ARG A 7 2.50 -8.72 -21.09
C ARG A 7 3.20 -9.51 -22.18
N ALA A 8 4.29 -10.20 -21.83
CA ALA A 8 4.99 -11.07 -22.78
C ALA A 8 4.17 -12.35 -23.01
N PRO A 9 4.15 -12.93 -24.22
CA PRO A 9 3.47 -14.20 -24.46
C PRO A 9 4.12 -15.35 -23.65
N LYS A 10 3.36 -16.39 -23.31
CA LYS A 10 3.78 -17.47 -22.40
C LYS A 10 5.12 -18.11 -22.77
N TRP A 11 5.39 -18.30 -24.07
CA TRP A 11 6.63 -18.88 -24.58
C TRP A 11 7.89 -18.05 -24.26
N ALA A 12 7.74 -16.73 -24.05
CA ALA A 12 8.85 -15.83 -23.71
C ALA A 12 9.15 -15.81 -22.20
N ARG A 13 8.26 -16.37 -21.36
CA ARG A 13 8.38 -16.40 -19.89
C ARG A 13 9.15 -17.64 -19.45
N LYS A 14 10.46 -17.67 -19.67
CA LYS A 14 11.30 -18.82 -19.26
C LYS A 14 11.29 -19.00 -17.73
N GLY A 15 10.76 -20.13 -17.26
CA GLY A 15 10.89 -20.58 -15.87
C GLY A 15 10.03 -19.84 -14.84
N VAL A 16 9.01 -19.09 -15.27
CA VAL A 16 8.08 -18.40 -14.36
C VAL A 16 6.68 -18.92 -14.62
N SER A 17 6.07 -19.57 -13.62
CA SER A 17 4.68 -20.00 -13.71
C SER A 17 3.74 -18.80 -13.56
N ASP A 18 2.57 -18.84 -14.20
CA ASP A 18 1.55 -17.78 -14.04
C ASP A 18 1.11 -17.64 -12.57
N GLU A 19 1.19 -18.73 -11.82
CA GLU A 19 0.85 -18.83 -10.39
C GLU A 19 1.88 -18.19 -9.46
N ASP A 20 3.10 -17.90 -9.93
CA ASP A 20 4.12 -17.20 -9.13
C ASP A 20 4.10 -15.69 -9.38
N ILE A 21 3.36 -15.24 -10.40
CA ILE A 21 3.31 -13.83 -10.78
C ILE A 21 2.37 -13.09 -9.86
N GLN A 22 2.97 -12.32 -8.95
CA GLN A 22 2.24 -11.36 -8.14
C GLN A 22 1.77 -10.18 -8.99
N VAL A 23 0.46 -9.94 -8.97
CA VAL A 23 -0.20 -8.81 -9.63
C VAL A 23 -0.69 -7.84 -8.58
N VAL A 24 -0.38 -6.55 -8.78
CA VAL A 24 -0.85 -5.47 -7.92
C VAL A 24 -1.83 -4.62 -8.70
N ARG A 25 -2.99 -4.33 -8.10
CA ARG A 25 -4.01 -3.47 -8.67
C ARG A 25 -4.29 -2.30 -7.75
N LEU A 26 -4.17 -1.09 -8.28
CA LEU A 26 -4.60 0.12 -7.59
C LEU A 26 -6.14 0.13 -7.50
N VAL A 27 -6.67 0.30 -6.30
CA VAL A 27 -8.11 0.33 -6.03
C VAL A 27 -8.60 1.76 -5.88
N LYS A 28 -7.94 2.53 -5.01
CA LYS A 28 -8.32 3.91 -4.69
C LYS A 28 -7.10 4.73 -4.33
N THR A 29 -7.15 6.01 -4.68
CA THR A 29 -6.21 7.01 -4.19
C THR A 29 -6.99 8.17 -3.60
N ALA A 30 -6.42 8.81 -2.59
CA ALA A 30 -6.92 10.08 -2.08
C ALA A 30 -5.76 10.94 -1.62
N SER A 31 -5.82 12.24 -1.91
CA SER A 31 -4.98 13.23 -1.27
C SER A 31 -5.68 13.75 -0.02
N LEU A 32 -4.94 13.76 1.08
CA LEU A 32 -5.27 14.47 2.30
C LEU A 32 -4.28 15.63 2.43
N LYS A 33 -4.53 16.54 3.37
CA LYS A 33 -3.79 17.80 3.50
C LYS A 33 -2.26 17.64 3.43
N ASP A 34 -1.71 16.72 4.22
CA ASP A 34 -0.27 16.49 4.35
C ASP A 34 0.12 15.02 4.03
N SER A 35 -0.79 14.28 3.39
CA SER A 35 -0.62 12.84 3.16
C SER A 35 -1.37 12.31 1.96
N TYR A 36 -0.92 11.18 1.45
CA TYR A 36 -1.52 10.44 0.35
C TYR A 36 -1.99 9.08 0.85
N GLN A 37 -3.26 8.79 0.65
CA GLN A 37 -3.83 7.48 0.86
C GLN A 37 -3.82 6.72 -0.46
N ILE A 38 -3.28 5.51 -0.42
CA ILE A 38 -3.14 4.60 -1.55
C ILE A 38 -3.68 3.25 -1.11
N GLU A 39 -4.70 2.77 -1.81
CA GLU A 39 -5.32 1.47 -1.56
C GLU A 39 -5.06 0.58 -2.77
N TYR A 40 -4.55 -0.62 -2.53
CA TYR A 40 -4.25 -1.55 -3.60
C TYR A 40 -4.42 -3.00 -3.16
N THR A 41 -4.84 -3.84 -4.10
CA THR A 41 -4.90 -5.28 -3.91
C THR A 41 -3.66 -5.94 -4.48
N VAL A 42 -3.22 -7.00 -3.81
CA VAL A 42 -2.07 -7.80 -4.19
C VAL A 42 -2.55 -9.24 -4.28
N LYS A 43 -2.53 -9.79 -5.50
CA LYS A 43 -2.99 -11.14 -5.78
C LYS A 43 -1.83 -12.00 -6.26
N ASN A 44 -1.76 -13.21 -5.72
CA ASN A 44 -0.93 -14.31 -6.18
C ASN A 44 -1.66 -15.64 -5.89
N SER A 45 -1.22 -16.76 -6.46
CA SER A 45 -1.86 -18.08 -6.29
C SER A 45 -2.12 -18.48 -4.82
N LYS A 46 -1.28 -17.99 -3.90
CA LYS A 46 -1.34 -18.34 -2.47
C LYS A 46 -1.92 -17.23 -1.59
N VAL A 47 -1.99 -16.00 -2.09
CA VAL A 47 -2.22 -14.81 -1.24
C VAL A 47 -3.04 -13.78 -1.98
N GLU A 48 -4.14 -13.39 -1.36
CA GLU A 48 -5.00 -12.31 -1.82
C GLU A 48 -5.16 -11.30 -0.67
N LYS A 49 -4.48 -10.17 -0.80
CA LYS A 49 -4.40 -9.16 0.26
C LYS A 49 -4.88 -7.82 -0.24
N TYR A 50 -5.57 -7.10 0.63
CA TYR A 50 -5.87 -5.69 0.48
C TYR A 50 -4.92 -4.88 1.36
N LEU A 51 -4.20 -3.94 0.75
CA LEU A 51 -3.29 -3.04 1.45
C LEU A 51 -3.85 -1.62 1.40
N PHE A 52 -3.81 -1.00 2.58
CA PHE A 52 -4.10 0.40 2.79
C PHE A 52 -2.79 1.07 3.19
N SER A 53 -2.33 2.04 2.43
CA SER A 53 -1.10 2.78 2.72
C SER A 53 -1.40 4.27 2.84
N LEU A 54 -0.92 4.87 3.92
CA LEU A 54 -0.86 6.32 4.11
C LEU A 54 0.60 6.76 4.01
N VAL A 55 0.89 7.72 3.14
CA VAL A 55 2.24 8.26 2.90
C VAL A 55 2.23 9.74 3.20
N SER A 56 3.08 10.19 4.12
CA SER A 56 3.07 11.57 4.60
C SER A 56 4.50 12.11 4.72
N LEU A 57 4.69 13.41 4.50
CA LEU A 57 5.96 14.09 4.77
C LEU A 57 5.79 14.98 5.98
N GLY A 58 6.59 14.73 7.03
CA GLY A 58 6.60 15.54 8.24
C GLY A 58 7.96 16.21 8.47
N PHE A 59 7.96 17.42 9.00
CA PHE A 59 9.17 18.14 9.38
C PHE A 59 9.42 18.01 10.89
N ASN A 60 10.65 17.66 11.29
CA ASN A 60 11.00 17.45 12.70
C ASN A 60 11.78 18.62 13.35
N GLY A 61 11.92 19.75 12.65
CA GLY A 61 12.73 20.89 13.08
C GLY A 61 14.13 20.95 12.46
N MET A 62 14.59 19.87 11.81
CA MET A 62 15.93 19.81 11.20
C MET A 62 15.91 19.27 9.77
N TYR A 63 15.05 18.29 9.48
CA TYR A 63 14.90 17.71 8.15
C TYR A 63 13.50 17.15 7.93
N ASN A 64 13.15 16.98 6.65
CA ASN A 64 11.91 16.31 6.23
C ASN A 64 12.05 14.80 6.38
N ARG A 65 11.01 14.15 6.91
CA ARG A 65 10.92 12.71 7.09
C ARG A 65 9.70 12.17 6.34
N LEU A 66 9.92 11.10 5.58
CA LEU A 66 8.85 10.33 4.96
C LEU A 66 8.31 9.33 5.98
N TYR A 67 7.01 9.40 6.24
CA TYR A 67 6.27 8.47 7.08
C TYR A 67 5.37 7.62 6.20
N THR A 68 5.45 6.31 6.37
CA THR A 68 4.58 5.36 5.69
C THR A 68 3.88 4.48 6.72
N ILE A 69 2.55 4.46 6.67
CA ILE A 69 1.72 3.59 7.50
C ILE A 69 1.06 2.62 6.54
N THR A 70 1.29 1.33 6.74
CA THR A 70 0.69 0.30 5.89
C THR A 70 -0.10 -0.66 6.77
N ALA A 71 -1.40 -0.75 6.51
CA ALA A 71 -2.27 -1.76 7.06
C ALA A 71 -2.58 -2.80 5.99
N GLN A 72 -2.67 -4.07 6.38
CA GLN A 72 -2.94 -5.18 5.46
C GLN A 72 -4.01 -6.10 6.06
N CYS A 73 -4.89 -6.61 5.20
CA CYS A 73 -5.87 -7.64 5.55
C CYS A 73 -6.07 -8.59 4.34
N PRO A 74 -6.65 -9.77 4.55
CA PRO A 74 -7.20 -10.57 3.46
C PRO A 74 -8.25 -9.77 2.69
N GLU A 75 -8.28 -9.89 1.35
CA GLU A 75 -9.21 -9.12 0.51
C GLU A 75 -10.68 -9.35 0.89
N ALA A 76 -11.02 -10.58 1.26
CA ALA A 76 -12.37 -10.95 1.71
C ALA A 76 -12.85 -10.16 2.95
N GLN A 77 -11.92 -9.70 3.80
CA GLN A 77 -12.23 -8.99 5.04
C GLN A 77 -12.00 -7.48 4.92
N ALA A 78 -11.65 -6.98 3.72
CA ALA A 78 -11.31 -5.58 3.53
C ALA A 78 -12.45 -4.63 3.92
N ALA A 79 -13.71 -5.00 3.66
CA ALA A 79 -14.86 -4.18 4.02
C ALA A 79 -15.05 -4.07 5.54
N GLU A 80 -14.75 -5.14 6.28
CA GLU A 80 -14.88 -5.21 7.74
C GLU A 80 -13.78 -4.40 8.44
N TYR A 81 -12.52 -4.53 7.99
CA TYR A 81 -11.39 -3.84 8.62
C TYR A 81 -11.19 -2.39 8.14
N ARG A 82 -11.82 -1.98 7.04
CA ARG A 82 -11.74 -0.61 6.51
C ARG A 82 -11.98 0.49 7.56
N PRO A 83 -13.08 0.48 8.35
CA PRO A 83 -13.30 1.51 9.36
C PRO A 83 -12.20 1.55 10.43
N LEU A 84 -11.64 0.38 10.81
CA LEU A 84 -10.53 0.30 11.75
C LEU A 84 -9.26 0.95 11.17
N PHE A 85 -8.94 0.66 9.92
CA PHE A 85 -7.78 1.25 9.25
C PHE A 85 -7.91 2.75 9.08
N GLU A 86 -9.10 3.23 8.71
CA GLU A 86 -9.38 4.66 8.64
C GLU A 86 -9.22 5.35 10.01
N ALA A 87 -9.64 4.70 11.10
CA ALA A 87 -9.43 5.21 12.45
C ALA A 87 -7.94 5.26 12.83
N VAL A 88 -7.17 4.20 12.53
CA VAL A 88 -5.71 4.17 12.76
C VAL A 88 -5.01 5.30 12.00
N PHE A 89 -5.34 5.51 10.73
CA PHE A 89 -4.73 6.57 9.93
C PHE A 89 -5.10 7.97 10.40
N LYS A 90 -6.36 8.19 10.80
CA LYS A 90 -6.79 9.48 11.39
C LYS A 90 -6.11 9.77 12.72
N SER A 91 -5.73 8.74 13.48
CA SER A 91 -5.08 8.90 14.78
C SER A 91 -3.59 9.26 14.69
N PHE A 92 -2.97 9.05 13.52
CA PHE A 92 -1.56 9.30 13.33
C PHE A 92 -1.24 10.80 13.42
N LYS A 93 -0.23 11.12 14.23
CA LYS A 93 0.34 12.47 14.35
C LYS A 93 1.84 12.39 14.14
N PHE A 94 2.39 13.39 13.45
CA PHE A 94 3.83 13.51 13.33
C PHE A 94 4.47 13.72 14.72
N PRO A 95 5.67 13.16 14.97
CA PRO A 95 6.43 13.48 16.16
C PRO A 95 6.65 14.99 16.30
N ALA A 96 6.62 15.50 17.53
CA ALA A 96 6.85 16.92 17.80
C ALA A 96 8.22 17.37 17.30
N THR A 97 8.31 18.61 16.81
CA THR A 97 9.57 19.24 16.45
C THR A 97 10.41 19.45 17.70
N LYS A 98 11.68 19.04 17.67
CA LYS A 98 12.59 19.21 18.82
C LYS A 98 13.07 20.64 19.01
N TYR A 99 12.95 21.45 17.97
CA TYR A 99 13.33 22.85 17.94
C TYR A 99 12.10 23.64 17.49
N GLN A 100 11.58 24.48 18.38
CA GLN A 100 10.51 25.47 18.12
C GLN A 100 11.13 26.85 18.07
#